data_AF-A0A2V7UQV6-F1
#
_entry.id   AF-A0A2V7UQV6-F1
#
_cell.length_a   1.000
_cell.length_b   1.000
_cell.length_c   1.000
_cell.angle_alpha   90.00
_cell.angle_beta   90.00
_cell.angle_gamma   90.00
#
_symmetry.space_group_name_H-M   'P 1'
#
loop_
_entity.id
_entity.type
_entity.pdbx_description
1 polymer ?
#
loop_
_entity_poly.entity_id
_entity_poly.type
_entity_poly.pdbx_seq_one_letter_code
_entity_poly.pdbx_strand_id
1 'polypeptide(L)'
;MPALIDIRRRIRSVKNTQQITKAMKMVSAAKLRRAQDAMFAARPYARKMMEVLNSLATRARPEAHPLLEEHGDEKVLLVVITADKGLCGGF
;
A
#
# COMPACT_ATOMS: atom_id res chain seq x y z
N MET A 1 22.44 40.13 -14.79
CA MET A 1 21.04 39.94 -15.24
C MET A 1 20.93 38.57 -15.89
N PRO A 2 19.92 37.74 -15.58
CA PRO A 2 19.76 36.48 -16.30
C PRO A 2 19.53 36.76 -17.78
N ALA A 3 20.23 36.04 -18.65
CA ALA A 3 20.08 36.23 -20.08
C ALA A 3 18.76 35.58 -20.55
N LEU A 4 18.16 36.10 -21.63
CA LEU A 4 16.94 35.53 -22.24
C LEU A 4 17.05 34.04 -22.58
N ILE A 5 18.28 33.54 -22.76
CA ILE A 5 18.57 32.12 -22.99
C ILE A 5 18.33 31.27 -21.74
N ASP A 6 18.63 31.79 -20.55
CA ASP A 6 18.47 31.08 -19.27
C ASP A 6 16.99 30.89 -18.95
N ILE A 7 16.19 31.93 -19.19
CA ILE A 7 14.73 31.86 -19.04
C ILE A 7 14.15 30.81 -20.00
N ARG A 8 14.56 30.81 -21.27
CA ARG A 8 14.12 29.81 -22.26
C ARG A 8 14.52 28.38 -21.87
N ARG A 9 15.73 28.18 -21.34
CA ARG A 9 16.19 26.88 -20.82
C ARG A 9 15.33 26.41 -19.65
N ARG A 10 15.03 27.30 -18.69
CA ARG A 10 14.19 26.96 -17.53
C ARG A 10 12.76 26.60 -17.94
N ILE A 11 12.15 27.34 -18.88
CA ILE A 11 10.83 27.01 -19.43
C ILE A 11 10.83 25.59 -20.02
N ARG A 12 11.84 25.25 -20.82
CA ARG A 12 11.96 23.91 -21.41
C ARG A 12 12.11 22.83 -20.35
N SER A 13 12.95 23.05 -19.35
CA SER A 13 13.15 22.13 -18.23
C SER A 13 11.84 21.86 -17.46
N VAL A 14 11.13 22.92 -17.05
CA VAL A 14 9.85 22.79 -16.33
C VAL A 14 8.78 22.08 -17.18
N LYS A 15 8.72 22.38 -18.50
CA LYS A 15 7.80 21.70 -19.41
C LYS A 15 8.08 20.20 -19.50
N ASN A 16 9.36 19.80 -19.54
CA ASN A 16 9.74 18.39 -19.53
C ASN A 16 9.38 17.72 -18.20
N THR A 17 9.69 18.34 -17.07
CA THR A 17 9.31 17.82 -15.74
C THR A 17 7.80 17.64 -15.62
N GLN A 18 7.00 18.58 -16.14
CA GLN A 18 5.54 18.50 -16.14
C GLN A 18 5.01 17.30 -16.96
N GLN A 19 5.64 16.99 -18.09
CA GLN A 19 5.27 15.82 -18.88
C GLN A 19 5.61 14.51 -18.15
N ILE A 20 6.78 14.44 -17.51
CA ILE A 20 7.22 13.28 -16.73
C ILE A 20 6.26 13.03 -15.56
N THR A 21 5.94 14.05 -14.77
CA THR A 21 5.04 13.90 -13.61
C THR A 21 3.61 13.57 -14.05
N LYS A 22 3.13 14.11 -15.19
CA LYS A 22 1.85 13.73 -15.77
C LYS A 22 1.82 12.26 -16.15
N ALA A 23 2.87 11.73 -16.77
CA ALA A 23 2.98 10.30 -17.07
C ALA A 23 3.03 9.46 -15.78
N MET A 24 3.82 9.86 -14.78
CA MET A 24 3.91 9.17 -13.48
C MET A 24 2.57 9.11 -12.77
N LYS A 25 1.76 10.17 -12.82
CA LYS A 25 0.39 10.20 -12.27
C LYS A 25 -0.48 9.11 -12.91
N MET A 26 -0.45 9.00 -14.24
CA MET A 26 -1.23 7.99 -14.98
C MET A 26 -0.76 6.58 -14.67
N VAL A 27 0.56 6.35 -14.61
CA VAL A 27 1.15 5.05 -14.25
C VAL A 27 0.74 4.66 -12.82
N SER A 28 0.77 5.60 -11.88
CA SER A 28 0.39 5.35 -10.48
C SER A 28 -1.10 5.05 -10.36
N ALA A 29 -1.96 5.77 -11.09
CA ALA A 29 -3.39 5.48 -11.15
C ALA A 29 -3.67 4.08 -11.70
N ALA A 30 -2.97 3.67 -12.77
CA ALA A 30 -3.12 2.32 -13.34
C ALA A 30 -2.66 1.23 -12.35
N LYS A 31 -1.58 1.46 -11.60
CA LYS A 31 -1.10 0.54 -10.56
C LYS A 31 -2.09 0.42 -9.40
N LEU A 32 -2.65 1.55 -8.94
CA LEU A 32 -3.68 1.56 -7.89
C LEU A 32 -4.89 0.74 -8.32
N ARG A 33 -5.38 0.96 -9.54
CA ARG A 33 -6.52 0.19 -10.07
C ARG A 33 -6.23 -1.31 -10.10
N ARG A 34 -5.06 -1.71 -10.60
CA ARG A 34 -4.65 -3.13 -10.60
C ARG A 34 -4.62 -3.72 -9.18
N ALA A 35 -4.09 -2.98 -8.21
CA ALA A 35 -4.06 -3.43 -6.81
C ALA A 35 -5.46 -3.56 -6.21
N GLN A 36 -6.36 -2.62 -6.52
CA GLN A 36 -7.76 -2.69 -6.11
C GLN A 36 -8.47 -3.90 -6.73
N ASP A 37 -8.27 -4.16 -8.02
CA ASP A 37 -8.86 -5.31 -8.71
C ASP A 37 -8.38 -6.63 -8.07
N ALA A 38 -7.09 -6.74 -7.76
CA ALA A 38 -6.54 -7.90 -7.05
C ALA A 38 -7.14 -8.07 -5.64
N MET A 39 -7.32 -6.97 -4.90
CA MET A 39 -7.97 -6.99 -3.58
C MET A 39 -9.43 -7.47 -3.70
N PHE A 40 -10.18 -6.99 -4.68
CA PHE A 40 -11.56 -7.42 -4.89
C PHE A 40 -11.65 -8.90 -5.27
N ALA A 41 -10.75 -9.39 -6.12
CA ALA A 41 -10.66 -10.80 -6.49
C ALA A 41 -10.33 -11.70 -5.28
N ALA A 42 -9.48 -11.24 -4.35
CA ALA A 42 -9.13 -11.99 -3.13
C ALA A 42 -10.22 -11.97 -2.05
N ARG A 43 -11.17 -11.03 -2.12
CA ARG A 43 -12.17 -10.79 -1.06
C ARG A 43 -13.09 -11.99 -0.76
N PRO A 44 -13.60 -12.76 -1.75
CA PRO A 44 -14.42 -13.93 -1.48
C PRO A 44 -13.68 -15.00 -0.66
N TYR A 45 -12.42 -15.26 -1.01
CA TYR A 45 -11.56 -16.19 -0.26
C TYR A 45 -11.37 -15.73 1.19
N ALA A 46 -10.99 -14.47 1.39
CA ALA A 46 -10.76 -13.93 2.73
C ALA A 46 -12.02 -14.02 3.61
N ARG A 47 -13.20 -13.75 3.03
CA ARG A 47 -14.48 -13.89 3.74
C ARG A 47 -14.75 -15.33 4.15
N LYS A 48 -14.58 -16.29 3.24
CA LYS A 48 -14.84 -17.69 3.56
C LYS A 48 -13.83 -18.25 4.56
N MET A 49 -12.57 -17.87 4.42
CA MET A 49 -11.51 -18.20 5.38
C MET A 49 -11.89 -17.72 6.79
N MET A 50 -12.28 -16.45 6.94
CA MET A 50 -12.70 -15.90 8.23
C MET A 50 -13.91 -16.62 8.82
N GLU A 51 -14.90 -16.97 8.01
CA GLU A 51 -16.08 -17.74 8.45
C GLU A 51 -15.68 -19.11 9.03
N VAL A 52 -14.82 -19.84 8.30
CA VAL A 52 -14.33 -21.16 8.74
C VAL A 52 -13.48 -21.04 10.00
N LEU A 53 -12.53 -20.11 10.03
CA LEU A 53 -11.65 -19.90 11.19
C LEU A 53 -12.45 -19.52 12.44
N ASN A 54 -13.42 -18.62 12.33
CA ASN A 54 -14.29 -18.24 13.46
C ASN A 54 -15.13 -19.43 13.95
N SER A 55 -15.70 -20.22 13.03
CA SER A 55 -16.46 -21.43 13.38
C SER A 55 -15.60 -22.47 14.11
N LEU A 56 -14.32 -22.61 13.72
CA LEU A 56 -13.38 -23.50 14.40
C LEU A 56 -12.94 -22.95 15.76
N ALA A 57 -12.56 -21.67 15.83
CA ALA A 57 -12.11 -21.03 17.06
C ALA A 57 -13.19 -21.04 18.15
N THR A 58 -14.47 -20.87 17.80
CA THR A 58 -15.58 -20.92 18.77
C THR A 58 -15.87 -22.32 19.33
N ARG A 59 -15.42 -23.37 18.64
CA ARG A 59 -15.60 -24.77 19.07
C ARG A 59 -14.35 -25.34 19.75
N ALA A 60 -13.18 -24.75 19.47
CA ALA A 60 -11.93 -25.12 20.10
C ALA A 60 -11.85 -24.58 21.53
N ARG A 61 -11.19 -25.33 22.42
CA ARG A 61 -10.76 -24.78 23.71
C ARG A 61 -9.51 -23.91 23.48
N PRO A 62 -9.32 -22.79 24.19
CA PRO A 62 -8.15 -21.92 23.99
C PRO A 62 -6.80 -22.66 24.06
N GLU A 63 -6.68 -23.65 24.95
CA GLU A 63 -5.45 -24.43 25.15
C GLU A 63 -5.18 -25.46 24.02
N ALA A 64 -6.10 -25.58 23.05
CA ALA A 64 -5.95 -26.50 21.94
C ALA A 64 -4.96 -25.99 20.87
N HIS A 65 -4.66 -24.69 20.86
CA HIS A 65 -3.74 -24.11 19.88
C HIS A 65 -3.10 -22.80 20.41
N PRO A 66 -1.77 -22.62 20.35
CA PRO A 66 -1.09 -21.43 20.87
C PRO A 66 -1.62 -20.10 20.32
N LEU A 67 -2.03 -20.03 19.05
CA LEU A 67 -2.64 -18.82 18.47
C LEU A 67 -4.04 -18.46 19.02
N LEU A 68 -4.67 -19.35 19.78
CA LEU A 68 -5.96 -19.10 20.46
C LEU A 68 -5.77 -18.74 21.94
N GLU A 69 -4.55 -18.88 22.48
CA GLU A 69 -4.24 -18.55 23.86
C GLU A 69 -4.07 -17.03 24.03
N GLU A 70 -4.67 -16.47 25.08
CA GLU A 70 -4.41 -15.08 25.47
C GLU A 70 -3.02 -14.99 26.10
N HIS A 71 -2.15 -14.20 25.48
CA HIS A 71 -0.82 -13.89 25.99
C HIS A 71 -0.86 -12.52 26.70
N GLY A 72 -0.09 -12.37 27.78
CA GLY A 72 0.07 -11.08 28.46
C GLY A 72 0.88 -10.07 27.64
N ASP A 73 0.78 -8.78 28.00
CA ASP A 73 1.36 -7.65 27.27
C ASP A 73 2.88 -7.46 27.45
N GLU A 74 3.63 -8.51 27.77
CA GLU A 74 5.06 -8.38 28.14
C GLU A 74 5.95 -7.99 26.96
N LYS A 75 5.60 -8.41 25.73
CA LYS A 75 6.35 -8.12 24.50
C LYS A 75 5.41 -8.02 23.30
N VAL A 76 5.43 -6.85 22.64
CA VAL A 76 4.62 -6.58 21.45
C VAL A 76 5.51 -6.54 20.21
N LEU A 77 5.11 -7.26 19.15
CA LEU A 77 5.75 -7.19 17.83
C LEU A 77 5.05 -6.12 16.97
N LEU A 78 5.81 -5.12 16.51
CA LEU A 78 5.34 -4.19 15.49
C LEU A 78 5.84 -4.61 14.10
N VAL A 79 4.90 -4.71 13.16
CA VAL A 79 5.21 -4.88 11.73
C VAL A 79 4.75 -3.63 11.00
N VAL A 80 5.71 -2.89 10.44
CA VAL A 80 5.44 -1.65 9.70
C VAL A 80 5.57 -1.93 8.21
N ILE A 81 4.55 -1.56 7.44
CA ILE A 81 4.55 -1.71 5.98
C ILE A 81 4.69 -0.32 5.37
N THR A 82 5.80 -0.09 4.67
CA THR A 82 6.11 1.19 4.00
C THR A 82 6.17 1.06 2.48
N ALA A 83 6.26 2.18 1.78
CA ALA A 83 6.49 2.18 0.34
C ALA A 83 7.97 2.02 0.01
N ASP A 84 8.29 1.25 -1.03
CA ASP A 84 9.67 1.12 -1.53
C ASP A 84 10.11 2.31 -2.39
N LYS A 85 9.16 3.12 -2.88
CA LYS A 85 9.42 4.23 -3.81
C LYS A 85 9.11 5.57 -3.16
N GLY A 86 9.95 6.58 -3.46
CA GLY A 86 9.72 7.97 -3.07
C GLY A 86 8.72 8.72 -3.97
N LEU A 87 8.64 10.04 -3.77
CA LEU A 87 7.67 10.93 -4.43
C LEU A 87 6.20 10.54 -4.17
N CYS A 88 5.94 9.95 -3.00
CA CYS A 88 4.63 9.48 -2.55
C CYS A 88 3.85 10.53 -1.72
N GLY A 89 4.40 11.73 -1.53
CA GLY A 89 3.81 12.73 -0.62
C GLY A 89 4.03 12.32 0.84
N GLY A 90 3.02 12.54 1.69
CA GLY A 90 2.98 11.98 3.05
C GLY A 90 2.29 10.63 3.03
N PHE A 91 3.03 9.59 2.66
CA PHE A 91 2.60 8.19 2.73
C PHE A 91 2.77 7.63 4.14
#